data_AF-A0AA39E9B0-F1
#
_entry.id   AF-A0AA39E9B0-F1
#
_cell.length_a   1.000
_cell.length_b   1.000
_cell.length_c   1.000
_cell.angle_alpha   90.00
_cell.angle_beta   90.00
_cell.angle_gamma   90.00
#
_symmetry.space_group_name_H-M   'P 1'
#
loop_
_entity.id
_entity.type
_entity.pdbx_description
1 polymer ?
#
loop_
_entity_poly.entity_id
_entity_poly.type
_entity_poly.pdbx_seq_one_letter_code
_entity_poly.pdbx_strand_id
1 'polypeptide(L)'
;MVNDASLGVSFVCNNIAEYGGDPNRIYLMGQSAGAHIAACTLLEQAIKECGEGESTSWSVSQIKAYFGLSGGYNLFNLVDHFHSRGLYRSIFLSIMEGEQSLHRYSPEVMVQDPNIKTAVSRLPPIILFHGTADYSIPADASKSFAETLQRVGVKAESIMYEGRTHTDVFLQDPMRGGRDDMFEDLVAMIHANDPEALAKDAVAPPRKRLVPEFMLKLARAVSPF
;
A
#
# COMPACT_ATOMS: atom_id res chain seq x y z
N MET A 1 6.16 14.76 3.11
CA MET A 1 5.95 13.35 2.71
C MET A 1 4.70 13.16 1.87
N VAL A 2 3.48 13.33 2.42
CA VAL A 2 2.23 13.14 1.63
C VAL A 2 2.14 14.10 0.44
N ASN A 3 2.44 15.39 0.64
CA ASN A 3 2.50 16.36 -0.45
C ASN A 3 3.53 15.98 -1.53
N ASP A 4 4.70 15.49 -1.13
CA ASP A 4 5.76 15.07 -2.08
C ASP A 4 5.31 13.85 -2.89
N ALA A 5 4.65 12.88 -2.25
CA ALA A 5 4.05 11.74 -2.93
C ALA A 5 2.96 12.18 -3.91
N SER A 6 2.09 13.11 -3.54
CA SER A 6 1.07 13.68 -4.43
C SER A 6 1.71 14.37 -5.66
N LEU A 7 2.78 15.13 -5.47
CA LEU A 7 3.53 15.73 -6.57
C LEU A 7 4.16 14.68 -7.49
N GLY A 8 4.70 13.60 -6.93
CA GLY A 8 5.23 12.47 -7.70
C GLY A 8 4.15 11.77 -8.54
N VAL A 9 2.99 11.50 -7.95
CA VAL A 9 1.84 10.94 -8.68
C VAL A 9 1.39 11.90 -9.78
N SER A 10 1.29 13.20 -9.48
CA SER A 10 0.93 14.21 -10.46
C SER A 10 1.88 14.23 -11.66
N PHE A 11 3.20 14.13 -11.40
CA PHE A 11 4.19 14.07 -12.46
C PHE A 11 3.96 12.86 -13.36
N VAL A 12 3.76 11.66 -12.79
CA VAL A 12 3.49 10.45 -13.57
C VAL A 12 2.20 10.61 -14.38
N CYS A 13 1.09 11.01 -13.76
CA CYS A 13 -0.20 11.19 -14.43
C CYS A 13 -0.12 12.14 -15.64
N ASN A 14 0.73 13.16 -15.58
CA ASN A 14 0.83 14.17 -16.63
C ASN A 14 1.89 13.89 -17.69
N ASN A 15 2.90 13.05 -17.40
CA ASN A 15 4.06 12.88 -18.28
C ASN A 15 4.28 11.44 -18.75
N ILE A 16 3.58 10.43 -18.19
CA ILE A 16 3.88 9.01 -18.45
C ILE A 16 3.83 8.61 -19.93
N ALA A 17 2.96 9.27 -20.71
CA ALA A 17 2.85 9.04 -22.16
C ALA A 17 4.14 9.40 -22.92
N GLU A 18 4.86 10.45 -22.49
CA GLU A 18 6.14 10.85 -23.10
C GLU A 18 7.25 9.83 -22.83
N TYR A 19 7.11 9.03 -21.79
CA TYR A 19 8.00 7.92 -21.44
C TYR A 19 7.54 6.56 -22.01
N GLY A 20 6.49 6.55 -22.84
CA GLY A 20 5.94 5.34 -23.47
C GLY A 20 5.03 4.50 -22.58
N GLY A 21 4.65 4.98 -21.40
CA GLY A 21 3.64 4.32 -20.58
C GLY A 21 2.21 4.74 -20.95
N ASP A 22 1.24 3.91 -20.60
CA ASP A 22 -0.17 4.16 -20.89
C ASP A 22 -0.83 5.00 -19.77
N PRO A 23 -1.29 6.23 -20.04
CA PRO A 23 -1.93 7.08 -19.03
C PRO A 23 -3.26 6.51 -18.50
N ASN A 24 -3.82 5.50 -19.16
CA ASN A 24 -5.02 4.79 -18.70
C ASN A 24 -4.71 3.55 -17.85
N ARG A 25 -3.44 3.23 -17.61
CA ARG A 25 -2.99 2.05 -16.85
C ARG A 25 -2.02 2.43 -15.73
N ILE A 26 -2.41 3.41 -14.93
CA ILE A 26 -1.61 3.88 -13.78
C ILE A 26 -2.08 3.16 -12.51
N TYR A 27 -1.13 2.58 -11.78
CA TYR A 27 -1.38 1.91 -10.50
C TYR A 27 -0.48 2.54 -9.44
N LEU A 28 -0.99 2.70 -8.23
CA LEU A 28 -0.20 3.18 -7.10
C LEU A 28 0.16 1.99 -6.20
N MET A 29 1.40 1.91 -5.76
CA MET A 29 1.84 0.84 -4.85
C MET A 29 2.75 1.44 -3.79
N GLY A 30 2.59 0.99 -2.55
CA GLY A 30 3.42 1.41 -1.43
C GLY A 30 3.69 0.26 -0.47
N GLN A 31 4.80 0.35 0.25
CA GLN A 31 5.23 -0.67 1.21
C GLN A 31 5.50 -0.05 2.58
N SER A 32 5.01 -0.67 3.66
CA SER A 32 5.17 -0.21 5.06
C SER A 32 4.77 1.26 5.23
N ALA A 33 5.69 2.12 5.67
CA ALA A 33 5.44 3.57 5.74
C ALA A 33 5.07 4.18 4.39
N GLY A 34 5.59 3.66 3.27
CA GLY A 34 5.19 4.06 1.92
C GLY A 34 3.74 3.68 1.58
N ALA A 35 3.24 2.56 2.10
CA ALA A 35 1.84 2.17 1.95
C ALA A 35 0.93 3.13 2.74
N HIS A 36 1.34 3.49 3.96
CA HIS A 36 0.65 4.51 4.76
C HIS A 36 0.61 5.86 4.03
N ILE A 37 1.74 6.35 3.54
CA ILE A 37 1.84 7.62 2.80
C ILE A 37 0.99 7.58 1.54
N ALA A 38 1.00 6.48 0.78
CA ALA A 38 0.18 6.32 -0.42
C ALA A 38 -1.33 6.37 -0.11
N ALA A 39 -1.77 5.68 0.95
CA ALA A 39 -3.17 5.72 1.39
C ALA A 39 -3.60 7.14 1.82
N CYS A 40 -2.78 7.83 2.61
CA CYS A 40 -3.01 9.24 2.96
C CYS A 40 -3.03 10.15 1.73
N THR A 41 -2.13 9.93 0.76
CA THR A 41 -2.05 10.71 -0.48
C THR A 41 -3.33 10.59 -1.30
N LEU A 42 -3.84 9.37 -1.49
CA LEU A 42 -5.10 9.16 -2.21
C LEU A 42 -6.29 9.79 -1.49
N LEU A 43 -6.34 9.67 -0.16
CA LEU A 43 -7.43 10.24 0.62
C LEU A 43 -7.41 11.78 0.64
N GLU A 44 -6.25 12.39 0.90
CA GLU A 44 -6.10 13.85 0.84
C GLU A 44 -6.42 14.39 -0.56
N GLN A 45 -5.98 13.69 -1.62
CA GLN A 45 -6.30 14.08 -2.98
C GLN A 45 -7.80 13.97 -3.28
N ALA A 46 -8.46 12.89 -2.87
CA ALA A 46 -9.91 12.73 -3.07
C ALA A 46 -10.73 13.80 -2.32
N ILE A 47 -10.28 14.21 -1.13
CA ILE A 47 -10.87 15.32 -0.36
C ILE A 47 -10.67 16.62 -1.13
N LYS A 48 -9.45 16.87 -1.62
CA LYS A 48 -9.10 18.06 -2.39
C LYS A 48 -9.99 18.22 -3.63
N GLU A 49 -10.23 17.14 -4.37
CA GLU A 49 -11.09 17.13 -5.56
C GLU A 49 -12.58 17.38 -5.25
N CYS A 50 -13.01 17.29 -3.99
CA CYS A 50 -14.35 17.64 -3.55
C CYS A 50 -14.47 19.09 -3.06
N GLY A 51 -13.35 19.80 -2.85
CA GLY A 51 -13.34 21.19 -2.40
C GLY A 51 -13.75 22.16 -3.51
N GLU A 52 -14.49 23.21 -3.16
CA GLU A 52 -14.89 24.25 -4.10
C GLU A 52 -13.69 25.16 -4.46
N GLY A 53 -13.40 25.32 -5.76
CA GLY A 53 -12.41 26.29 -6.26
C GLY A 53 -10.96 25.81 -6.28
N GLU A 54 -10.67 24.57 -5.87
CA GLU A 54 -9.33 24.01 -5.96
C GLU A 54 -9.08 23.32 -7.31
N SER A 55 -8.20 23.90 -8.13
CA SER A 55 -7.66 23.20 -9.30
C SER A 55 -6.69 22.11 -8.85
N THR A 56 -6.95 20.86 -9.25
CA THR A 56 -6.06 19.74 -9.00
C THR A 56 -5.24 19.40 -10.23
N SER A 57 -3.96 19.09 -10.05
CA SER A 57 -3.03 18.76 -11.13
C SER A 57 -3.07 17.28 -11.54
N TRP A 58 -3.87 16.46 -10.84
CA TRP A 58 -4.16 15.06 -11.14
C TRP A 58 -5.46 14.66 -10.42
N SER A 59 -6.04 13.51 -10.79
CA SER A 59 -7.22 12.95 -10.12
C SER A 59 -7.01 11.50 -9.67
N VAL A 60 -7.57 11.15 -8.51
CA VAL A 60 -7.62 9.76 -8.02
C VAL A 60 -8.28 8.80 -9.01
N SER A 61 -9.16 9.30 -9.88
CA SER A 61 -9.80 8.52 -10.95
C SER A 61 -8.84 8.03 -12.03
N GLN A 62 -7.65 8.64 -12.14
CA GLN A 62 -6.59 8.19 -13.04
C GLN A 62 -5.89 6.93 -12.52
N ILE A 63 -5.98 6.64 -11.22
CA ILE A 63 -5.37 5.49 -10.58
C ILE A 63 -6.33 4.30 -10.68
N LYS A 64 -5.91 3.21 -11.34
CA LYS A 64 -6.74 2.03 -11.58
C LYS A 64 -6.92 1.16 -10.34
N ALA A 65 -5.88 1.05 -9.53
CA ALA A 65 -5.92 0.42 -8.22
C ALA A 65 -4.77 0.91 -7.36
N TYR A 66 -4.94 0.79 -6.05
CA TYR A 66 -3.91 0.98 -5.05
C TYR A 66 -3.53 -0.37 -4.42
N PHE A 67 -2.23 -0.66 -4.38
CA PHE A 67 -1.66 -1.85 -3.76
C PHE A 67 -0.84 -1.47 -2.52
N GLY A 68 -1.35 -1.79 -1.33
CA GLY A 68 -0.68 -1.48 -0.06
C GLY A 68 -0.03 -2.72 0.57
N LEU A 69 1.28 -2.71 0.77
CA LEU A 69 2.04 -3.87 1.25
C LEU A 69 2.49 -3.65 2.69
N SER A 70 2.06 -4.51 3.62
CA SER A 70 2.43 -4.46 5.04
C SER A 70 2.33 -3.06 5.67
N GLY A 71 1.28 -2.30 5.32
CA GLY A 71 1.11 -0.90 5.74
C GLY A 71 0.45 -0.73 7.10
N GLY A 72 0.77 0.39 7.77
CA GLY A 72 0.11 0.81 8.99
C GLY A 72 -0.98 1.86 8.72
N TYR A 73 -2.26 1.50 8.90
CA TYR A 73 -3.39 2.35 8.49
C TYR A 73 -4.18 2.97 9.64
N ASN A 74 -3.95 2.50 10.87
CA ASN A 74 -4.53 3.04 12.10
C ASN A 74 -3.41 3.26 13.11
N LEU A 75 -2.92 4.49 13.23
CA LEU A 75 -1.74 4.77 14.03
C LEU A 75 -2.00 4.67 15.53
N PHE A 76 -3.24 4.85 15.99
CA PHE A 76 -3.60 4.64 17.40
C PHE A 76 -3.27 3.21 17.86
N ASN A 77 -3.54 2.23 17.01
CA ASN A 77 -3.25 0.82 17.30
C ASN A 77 -1.74 0.50 17.24
N LEU A 78 -0.95 1.36 16.59
CA LEU A 78 0.47 1.12 16.33
C LEU A 78 1.41 1.81 17.31
N VAL A 79 1.00 2.91 17.95
CA VAL A 79 1.84 3.66 18.90
C VAL A 79 2.38 2.73 20.00
N ASP A 80 1.50 1.97 20.64
CA ASP A 80 1.87 1.07 21.73
C ASP A 80 2.63 -0.17 21.22
N HIS A 81 2.24 -0.66 20.05
CA HIS A 81 2.90 -1.77 19.38
C HIS A 81 4.38 -1.48 19.07
N PHE A 82 4.64 -0.29 18.52
CA PHE A 82 5.98 0.20 18.22
C PHE A 82 6.78 0.51 19.48
N HIS A 83 6.12 1.08 20.49
CA HIS A 83 6.76 1.36 21.78
C HIS A 83 7.31 0.10 22.43
N SER A 84 6.54 -0.99 22.45
CA SER A 84 7.00 -2.26 23.01
C SER A 84 8.11 -2.93 22.18
N ARG A 85 8.40 -2.42 20.97
CA ARG A 85 9.40 -2.93 20.02
C ARG A 85 10.58 -1.99 19.82
N GLY A 86 10.71 -0.97 20.66
CA GLY A 86 11.89 -0.10 20.71
C GLY A 86 11.76 1.24 19.98
N LEU A 87 10.64 1.50 19.29
CA LEU A 87 10.33 2.82 18.78
C LEU A 87 9.47 3.57 19.80
N TYR A 88 10.11 4.30 20.69
CA TYR A 88 9.44 4.97 21.82
C TYR A 88 8.30 5.90 21.39
N ARG A 89 7.21 5.94 22.18
CA ARG A 89 6.04 6.78 21.93
C ARG A 89 6.41 8.23 21.64
N SER A 90 7.33 8.81 22.42
CA SER A 90 7.77 10.20 22.25
C SER A 90 8.40 10.45 20.88
N ILE A 91 9.21 9.51 20.38
CA ILE A 91 9.82 9.59 19.05
C ILE A 91 8.75 9.43 17.99
N PHE A 92 7.90 8.40 18.10
CA PHE A 92 6.85 8.14 17.13
C PHE A 92 5.89 9.34 16.99
N LEU A 93 5.42 9.88 18.12
CA LEU A 93 4.55 11.05 18.15
C LEU A 93 5.26 12.30 17.64
N SER A 94 6.56 12.47 17.90
CA SER A 94 7.33 13.57 17.31
C SER A 94 7.38 13.49 15.78
N ILE A 95 7.50 12.28 15.20
CA ILE A 95 7.48 12.06 13.75
C ILE A 95 6.08 12.33 13.19
N MET A 96 5.04 11.94 13.92
CA MET A 96 3.64 12.11 13.52
C MET A 96 3.04 13.48 13.88
N GLU A 97 3.86 14.46 14.25
CA GLU A 97 3.44 15.83 14.58
C GLU A 97 2.47 15.90 15.77
N GLY A 98 2.64 15.02 16.75
CA GLY A 98 1.88 14.95 18.00
C GLY A 98 0.68 14.00 17.96
N GLU A 99 0.14 13.73 19.13
CA GLU A 99 -0.97 12.79 19.32
C GLU A 99 -2.26 13.23 18.62
N GLN A 100 -2.54 14.54 18.60
CA GLN A 100 -3.73 15.10 17.95
C GLN A 100 -3.73 14.85 16.44
N SER A 101 -2.54 14.76 15.83
CA SER A 101 -2.35 14.55 14.40
C SER A 101 -2.59 13.09 13.99
N LEU A 102 -2.64 12.14 14.93
CA LEU A 102 -2.90 10.72 14.63
C LEU A 102 -4.25 10.50 13.95
N HIS A 103 -5.28 11.31 14.27
CA HIS A 103 -6.56 11.25 13.57
C HIS A 103 -6.40 11.56 12.08
N ARG A 104 -5.62 12.59 11.75
CA ARG A 104 -5.33 13.00 10.37
C ARG A 104 -4.40 12.02 9.64
N TYR A 105 -3.51 11.37 10.36
CA TYR A 105 -2.57 10.42 9.76
C TYR A 105 -3.02 8.96 9.93
N SER A 106 -4.27 8.69 10.29
CA SER A 106 -4.82 7.33 10.32
C SER A 106 -5.89 7.18 9.24
N PRO A 107 -5.54 6.74 8.01
CA PRO A 107 -6.52 6.61 6.94
C PRO A 107 -7.71 5.71 7.31
N GLU A 108 -7.51 4.66 8.11
CA GLU A 108 -8.62 3.83 8.63
C GLU A 108 -9.61 4.62 9.48
N VAL A 109 -9.13 5.59 10.26
CA VAL A 109 -9.99 6.47 11.07
C VAL A 109 -10.65 7.53 10.19
N MET A 110 -9.89 8.16 9.30
CA MET A 110 -10.40 9.24 8.46
C MET A 110 -11.52 8.81 7.52
N VAL A 111 -11.41 7.65 6.87
CA VAL A 111 -12.43 7.19 5.89
C VAL A 111 -13.82 6.96 6.51
N GLN A 112 -13.90 6.91 7.83
CA GLN A 112 -15.15 6.77 8.57
C GLN A 112 -15.84 8.12 8.85
N ASP A 113 -15.18 9.27 8.61
CA ASP A 113 -15.79 10.58 8.82
C ASP A 113 -16.91 10.83 7.78
N PRO A 114 -18.16 11.01 8.23
CA PRO A 114 -19.30 11.20 7.32
C PRO A 114 -19.17 12.47 6.46
N ASN A 115 -18.41 13.47 6.89
CA ASN A 115 -18.25 14.73 6.16
C ASN A 115 -17.45 14.56 4.86
N ILE A 116 -16.61 13.52 4.77
CA ILE A 116 -15.79 13.24 3.58
C ILE A 116 -16.31 12.04 2.77
N LYS A 117 -17.53 11.56 3.03
CA LYS A 117 -18.11 10.38 2.37
C LYS A 117 -18.05 10.47 0.83
N THR A 118 -18.28 11.66 0.27
CA THR A 118 -18.18 11.89 -1.18
C THR A 118 -16.75 11.67 -1.69
N ALA A 119 -15.75 12.17 -0.97
CA ALA A 119 -14.34 11.95 -1.31
C ALA A 119 -13.97 10.46 -1.21
N VAL A 120 -14.37 9.80 -0.12
CA VAL A 120 -14.14 8.36 0.10
C VAL A 120 -14.72 7.52 -1.04
N SER A 121 -15.89 7.88 -1.57
CA SER A 121 -16.51 7.17 -2.70
C SER A 121 -15.76 7.28 -4.03
N ARG A 122 -14.81 8.23 -4.15
CA ARG A 122 -13.96 8.39 -5.34
C ARG A 122 -12.66 7.58 -5.27
N LEU A 123 -12.35 6.98 -4.12
CA LEU A 123 -11.14 6.19 -3.97
C LEU A 123 -11.13 5.03 -4.98
N PRO A 124 -9.97 4.72 -5.57
CA PRO A 124 -9.85 3.58 -6.48
C PRO A 124 -10.02 2.27 -5.71
N PRO A 125 -10.17 1.12 -6.39
CA PRO A 125 -10.03 -0.18 -5.76
C PRO A 125 -8.73 -0.29 -4.94
N ILE A 126 -8.82 -0.80 -3.72
CA ILE A 126 -7.69 -0.92 -2.78
C ILE A 126 -7.43 -2.41 -2.48
N ILE A 127 -6.22 -2.88 -2.74
CA ILE A 127 -5.82 -4.25 -2.44
C ILE A 127 -4.65 -4.19 -1.46
N LEU A 128 -4.78 -4.89 -0.34
CA LEU A 128 -3.81 -4.87 0.75
C LEU A 128 -3.15 -6.24 0.89
N PHE A 129 -1.83 -6.29 0.77
CA PHE A 129 -1.03 -7.50 0.87
C PHE A 129 -0.30 -7.52 2.21
N HIS A 130 -0.34 -8.64 2.94
CA HIS A 130 0.32 -8.73 4.24
C HIS A 130 0.79 -10.15 4.57
N GLY A 131 1.93 -10.30 5.22
CA GLY A 131 2.36 -11.58 5.78
C GLY A 131 1.76 -11.86 7.17
N THR A 132 1.29 -13.08 7.43
CA THR A 132 0.66 -13.39 8.74
C THR A 132 1.65 -13.51 9.90
N ALA A 133 2.95 -13.62 9.61
CA ALA A 133 4.03 -13.65 10.59
C ALA A 133 4.80 -12.31 10.65
N ASP A 134 4.21 -11.22 10.16
CA ASP A 134 4.75 -9.87 10.28
C ASP A 134 4.87 -9.47 11.75
N TYR A 135 6.10 -9.21 12.19
CA TYR A 135 6.39 -8.86 13.57
C TYR A 135 6.46 -7.34 13.77
N SER A 136 6.60 -6.59 12.68
CA SER A 136 6.80 -5.14 12.65
C SER A 136 5.48 -4.39 12.61
N ILE A 137 4.54 -4.83 11.77
CA ILE A 137 3.18 -4.33 11.66
C ILE A 137 2.26 -5.53 11.81
N PRO A 138 1.29 -5.54 12.75
CA PRO A 138 0.34 -6.63 12.83
C PRO A 138 -0.44 -6.77 11.52
N ALA A 139 -0.57 -8.00 11.01
CA ALA A 139 -1.36 -8.28 9.81
C ALA A 139 -2.81 -7.80 9.91
N ASP A 140 -3.35 -7.76 11.14
CA ASP A 140 -4.66 -7.20 11.45
C ASP A 140 -4.82 -5.75 10.97
N ALA A 141 -3.74 -4.95 10.86
CA ALA A 141 -3.82 -3.58 10.36
C ALA A 141 -4.32 -3.50 8.91
N SER A 142 -3.92 -4.45 8.05
CA SER A 142 -4.42 -4.50 6.67
C SER A 142 -5.81 -5.09 6.59
N LYS A 143 -6.11 -6.10 7.42
CA LYS A 143 -7.44 -6.70 7.50
C LYS A 143 -8.48 -5.69 7.98
N SER A 144 -8.23 -4.99 9.09
CA SER A 144 -9.13 -3.99 9.67
C SER A 144 -9.39 -2.83 8.71
N PHE A 145 -8.35 -2.39 7.99
CA PHE A 145 -8.49 -1.31 7.04
C PHE A 145 -9.33 -1.72 5.82
N ALA A 146 -9.11 -2.90 5.25
CA ALA A 146 -9.94 -3.42 4.16
C ALA A 146 -11.41 -3.57 4.58
N GLU A 147 -11.67 -4.15 5.76
CA GLU A 147 -13.04 -4.29 6.30
C GLU A 147 -13.70 -2.93 6.53
N THR A 148 -12.94 -1.94 7.00
CA THR A 148 -13.43 -0.58 7.21
C THR A 148 -13.77 0.11 5.88
N LEU A 149 -12.88 -0.01 4.88
CA LEU A 149 -13.10 0.49 3.52
C LEU A 149 -14.36 -0.12 2.88
N GLN A 150 -14.53 -1.44 2.99
CA GLN A 150 -15.73 -2.15 2.53
C GLN A 150 -16.99 -1.62 3.20
N ARG A 151 -16.96 -1.40 4.53
CA ARG A 151 -18.10 -0.87 5.30
C ARG A 151 -18.53 0.52 4.85
N VAL A 152 -17.59 1.37 4.44
CA VAL A 152 -17.87 2.72 3.91
C VAL A 152 -18.12 2.74 2.40
N GLY A 153 -18.18 1.57 1.75
CA GLY A 153 -18.59 1.40 0.35
C GLY A 153 -17.45 1.46 -0.67
N VAL A 154 -16.19 1.43 -0.23
CA VAL A 154 -15.02 1.36 -1.12
C VAL A 154 -14.74 -0.10 -1.48
N LYS A 155 -14.39 -0.36 -2.75
CA LYS A 155 -13.93 -1.67 -3.18
C LYS A 155 -12.56 -1.95 -2.57
N ALA A 156 -12.50 -2.79 -1.55
CA ALA A 156 -11.25 -3.16 -0.91
C ALA A 156 -11.15 -4.66 -0.66
N GLU A 157 -9.93 -5.19 -0.68
CA GLU A 157 -9.61 -6.58 -0.36
C GLU A 157 -8.29 -6.64 0.40
N SER A 158 -8.14 -7.63 1.27
CA SER A 158 -6.88 -7.94 1.92
C SER A 158 -6.47 -9.39 1.68
N ILE A 159 -5.27 -9.61 1.14
CA ILE A 159 -4.69 -10.92 0.86
C ILE A 159 -3.56 -11.18 1.86
N MET A 160 -3.70 -12.28 2.59
CA MET A 160 -2.80 -12.68 3.67
C MET A 160 -1.91 -13.84 3.21
N TYR A 161 -0.59 -13.65 3.30
CA TYR A 161 0.39 -14.67 2.94
C TYR A 161 0.86 -15.41 4.20
N GLU A 162 0.48 -16.68 4.29
CA GLU A 162 0.72 -17.47 5.49
C GLU A 162 2.21 -17.65 5.79
N GLY A 163 2.60 -17.36 7.04
CA GLY A 163 3.96 -17.53 7.53
C GLY A 163 5.01 -16.58 6.96
N ARG A 164 4.61 -15.57 6.17
CA ARG A 164 5.50 -14.51 5.67
C ARG A 164 5.70 -13.42 6.72
N THR A 165 6.93 -12.95 6.91
CA THR A 165 7.23 -11.80 7.78
C THR A 165 7.04 -10.47 7.05
N HIS A 166 7.35 -9.34 7.72
CA HIS A 166 7.21 -8.00 7.13
C HIS A 166 7.95 -7.90 5.80
N THR A 167 9.19 -8.38 5.77
CA THR A 167 10.07 -8.24 4.62
C THR A 167 9.89 -9.34 3.59
N ASP A 168 9.40 -10.53 3.99
CA ASP A 168 9.33 -11.70 3.10
C ASP A 168 8.60 -11.39 1.79
N VAL A 169 7.45 -10.71 1.89
CA VAL A 169 6.55 -10.41 0.77
C VAL A 169 7.16 -9.51 -0.31
N PHE A 170 8.15 -8.66 0.00
CA PHE A 170 8.69 -7.70 -0.97
C PHE A 170 10.22 -7.75 -1.13
N LEU A 171 10.92 -8.49 -0.27
CA LEU A 171 12.38 -8.61 -0.33
C LEU A 171 12.82 -10.07 -0.49
N GLN A 172 12.55 -10.94 0.49
CA GLN A 172 13.09 -12.30 0.48
C GLN A 172 12.43 -13.16 -0.59
N ASP A 173 11.13 -13.07 -0.81
CA ASP A 173 10.43 -13.87 -1.81
C ASP A 173 10.87 -13.48 -3.24
N PRO A 174 10.94 -12.19 -3.61
CA PRO A 174 11.56 -11.77 -4.86
C PRO A 174 13.02 -12.23 -5.03
N MET A 175 13.84 -12.13 -3.97
CA MET A 175 15.25 -12.55 -4.02
C MET A 175 15.44 -14.08 -4.08
N ARG A 176 14.48 -14.85 -3.56
CA ARG A 176 14.46 -16.32 -3.61
C ARG A 176 14.31 -16.83 -5.04
N GLY A 177 13.60 -16.09 -5.88
CA GLY A 177 13.24 -16.50 -7.23
C GLY A 177 12.32 -17.73 -7.26
N GLY A 178 12.07 -18.25 -8.45
CA GLY A 178 11.03 -19.25 -8.67
C GLY A 178 9.65 -18.60 -8.70
N ARG A 179 8.71 -19.18 -7.94
CA ARG A 179 7.35 -18.67 -7.76
C ARG A 179 7.30 -17.79 -6.51
N ASP A 180 6.75 -16.59 -6.65
CA ASP A 180 6.47 -15.68 -5.54
C ASP A 180 5.01 -15.26 -5.66
N ASP A 181 4.22 -15.74 -4.71
CA ASP A 181 2.76 -15.71 -4.72
C ASP A 181 2.22 -14.29 -4.78
N MET A 182 2.83 -13.33 -4.07
CA MET A 182 2.34 -11.95 -4.05
C MET A 182 2.46 -11.28 -5.41
N PHE A 183 3.59 -11.50 -6.07
CA PHE A 183 3.76 -11.00 -7.42
C PHE A 183 2.83 -11.69 -8.42
N GLU A 184 2.58 -12.99 -8.30
CA GLU A 184 1.63 -13.68 -9.19
C GLU A 184 0.22 -13.09 -9.03
N ASP A 185 -0.22 -12.88 -7.79
CA ASP A 185 -1.52 -12.25 -7.49
C ASP A 185 -1.58 -10.81 -8.02
N LEU A 186 -0.53 -10.01 -7.80
CA LEU A 186 -0.43 -8.64 -8.28
C LEU A 186 -0.50 -8.56 -9.82
N VAL A 187 0.28 -9.39 -10.53
CA VAL A 187 0.31 -9.40 -11.99
C VAL A 187 -1.03 -9.88 -12.55
N ALA A 188 -1.64 -10.92 -11.95
CA ALA A 188 -2.96 -11.38 -12.35
C ALA A 188 -4.02 -10.26 -12.23
N MET A 189 -3.95 -9.42 -11.18
CA MET A 189 -4.84 -8.27 -11.03
C MET A 189 -4.59 -7.17 -12.06
N ILE A 190 -3.33 -6.86 -12.35
CA ILE A 190 -2.97 -5.82 -13.34
C ILE A 190 -3.37 -6.27 -14.76
N HIS A 191 -3.20 -7.55 -15.07
CA HIS A 191 -3.48 -8.12 -16.40
C HIS A 191 -4.87 -8.75 -16.54
N ALA A 192 -5.74 -8.67 -15.53
CA ALA A 192 -7.05 -9.33 -15.52
C ALA A 192 -7.92 -9.06 -16.77
N ASN A 193 -7.75 -7.89 -17.40
CA ASN A 193 -8.49 -7.49 -18.61
C ASN A 193 -7.61 -7.40 -19.87
N ASP A 194 -6.44 -8.04 -19.87
CA ASP A 194 -5.45 -8.02 -20.95
C ASP A 194 -5.08 -9.46 -21.35
N PRO A 195 -5.83 -10.09 -22.29
CA PRO A 195 -5.61 -11.48 -22.69
C PRO A 195 -4.21 -11.75 -23.25
N GLU A 196 -3.62 -10.76 -23.92
CA GLU A 196 -2.27 -10.87 -24.46
C GLU A 196 -1.22 -10.88 -23.35
N ALA A 197 -1.39 -10.03 -22.33
CA ALA A 197 -0.51 -10.03 -21.16
C ALA A 197 -0.63 -11.33 -20.36
N LEU A 198 -1.85 -11.82 -20.12
CA LEU A 198 -2.06 -13.12 -19.44
C LEU A 198 -1.43 -14.30 -20.19
N ALA A 199 -1.49 -14.30 -21.53
CA ALA A 199 -0.82 -15.31 -22.35
C ALA A 199 0.71 -15.24 -22.22
N LYS A 200 1.29 -14.04 -22.10
CA LYS A 200 2.73 -13.84 -21.87
C LYS A 200 3.14 -14.29 -20.47
N ASP A 201 2.34 -13.99 -19.46
CA ASP A 201 2.61 -14.40 -18.07
C ASP A 201 2.64 -15.93 -17.95
N ALA A 202 1.69 -16.62 -18.60
CA ALA A 202 1.58 -18.08 -18.56
C ALA A 202 2.80 -18.82 -19.14
N VAL A 203 3.56 -18.19 -20.03
CA VAL A 203 4.78 -18.76 -20.64
C VAL A 203 6.07 -18.12 -20.12
N ALA A 204 5.97 -17.19 -19.17
CA ALA A 204 7.13 -16.52 -18.60
C ALA A 204 8.02 -17.53 -17.85
N PRO A 205 9.36 -17.46 -18.02
CA PRO A 205 10.26 -18.34 -17.28
C PRO A 205 10.19 -18.02 -15.77
N PRO A 206 10.45 -19.01 -14.89
CA PRO A 206 10.53 -18.76 -13.45
C PRO A 206 11.55 -17.67 -13.13
N ARG A 207 11.26 -16.87 -12.10
CA ARG A 207 12.13 -15.76 -11.72
C ARG A 207 13.48 -16.26 -11.26
N LYS A 208 14.54 -15.58 -11.69
CA LYS A 208 15.91 -15.94 -11.35
C LYS A 208 16.14 -15.75 -9.84
N ARG A 209 16.69 -16.76 -9.18
CA ARG A 209 17.19 -16.63 -7.80
C ARG A 209 18.34 -15.62 -7.75
N LEU A 210 18.23 -14.63 -6.88
CA LEU A 210 19.25 -13.58 -6.70
C LEU A 210 20.20 -13.90 -5.55
N VAL A 211 19.73 -14.65 -4.54
CA VAL A 211 20.53 -14.97 -3.34
C VAL A 211 20.35 -16.44 -2.91
N PRO A 212 21.40 -17.11 -2.40
CA PRO A 212 21.30 -18.47 -1.86
C PRO A 212 20.27 -18.59 -0.72
N GLU A 213 19.56 -19.72 -0.67
CA GLU A 213 18.48 -19.95 0.30
C GLU A 213 18.92 -19.79 1.76
N PHE A 214 20.13 -20.23 2.10
CA PHE A 214 20.63 -20.15 3.48
C PHE A 214 20.78 -18.71 3.96
N MET A 215 21.12 -17.76 3.08
CA MET A 215 21.25 -16.35 3.44
C MET A 215 19.89 -15.74 3.72
N LEU A 216 18.85 -16.10 2.97
CA LEU A 216 17.48 -15.65 3.22
C LEU A 216 16.97 -16.17 4.57
N LYS A 217 17.21 -17.47 4.85
CA LYS A 217 16.86 -18.07 6.14
C LYS A 217 17.61 -17.42 7.32
N LEU A 218 18.90 -17.12 7.13
CA LEU A 218 19.70 -16.42 8.14
C LEU A 218 19.19 -14.99 8.35
N ALA A 219 18.89 -14.25 7.27
CA ALA A 219 18.35 -12.89 7.35
C ALA A 219 17.05 -12.86 8.15
N ARG A 220 16.14 -13.80 7.89
CA ARG A 220 14.88 -13.96 8.64
C ARG A 220 15.11 -14.25 10.13
N ALA A 221 16.14 -15.02 10.48
CA ALA A 221 16.45 -15.34 11.87
C ALA A 221 17.11 -14.17 12.63
N VAL A 222 18.00 -13.42 11.96
CA VAL A 222 18.77 -12.33 12.58
C VAL A 222 17.97 -11.02 12.63
N SER A 223 17.13 -10.79 11.63
CA SER A 223 16.34 -9.56 11.48
C SER A 223 14.89 -9.90 11.17
N PRO A 224 14.14 -10.45 12.16
CA PRO A 224 12.76 -10.90 11.99
C PRO A 224 11.81 -9.69 12.01
N PHE A 225 12.02 -8.73 11.11
CA PHE A 225 11.02 -7.69 10.83
C PHE A 225 9.76 -8.35 10.27
#